data_AF-A0A7S2T5M0-F1
#
_entry.id   AF-A0A7S2T5M0-F1
#
_cell.length_a   1.000
_cell.length_b   1.000
_cell.length_c   1.000
_cell.angle_alpha   90.00
_cell.angle_beta   90.00
_cell.angle_gamma   90.00
#
_symmetry.space_group_name_H-M   'P 1'
#
loop_
_entity.id
_entity.type
_entity.pdbx_description
1 polymer ?
#
loop_
_entity_poly.entity_id
_entity_poly.type
_entity_poly.pdbx_seq_one_letter_code
_entity_poly.pdbx_strand_id
1 'polypeptide(L)'
;MGGRDLTRLHLDKSPILEDLVGSKLGGDFDELLGELQFAFVCFLMCQSLAGFLHWRDILTLVFQSERAALETQVDFSLGVLRVLRSQLDLALRAQGGDASALVDDIFRGEDHFLKRSLKEFFLAVQEADAVPLALEEAAESLKGLLQRRLGLFLPADGEGGGSDDDDDEYAPVVVQL
;
A
#
# COMPACT_ATOMS: atom_id res chain seq x y z
N MET A 1 16.38 21.41 -8.92
CA MET A 1 15.73 20.24 -9.54
C MET A 1 15.08 20.67 -10.83
N GLY A 2 15.34 19.99 -11.95
CA GLY A 2 14.75 20.31 -13.25
C GLY A 2 13.38 19.64 -13.45
N GLY A 3 12.60 20.08 -14.44
CA GLY A 3 11.26 19.54 -14.71
C GLY A 3 11.22 18.03 -15.01
N ARG A 4 12.29 17.47 -15.60
CA ARG A 4 12.40 16.02 -15.86
C ARG A 4 12.63 15.21 -14.58
N ASP A 5 13.29 15.78 -13.58
CA ASP A 5 13.48 15.16 -12.27
C ASP A 5 12.15 15.14 -11.51
N LEU A 6 11.34 16.20 -11.63
CA LEU A 6 10.00 16.26 -11.08
C LEU A 6 9.05 15.24 -11.72
N THR A 7 9.08 15.04 -13.04
CA THR A 7 8.25 14.02 -13.70
C THR A 7 8.65 12.61 -13.27
N ARG A 8 9.95 12.33 -13.15
CA ARG A 8 10.45 11.03 -12.67
C ARG A 8 10.06 10.75 -11.23
N LEU A 9 10.17 11.75 -10.34
CA LEU A 9 9.82 11.62 -8.92
C LEU A 9 8.31 11.46 -8.68
N HIS A 10 7.48 11.98 -9.58
CA HIS A 10 6.04 11.75 -9.54
C HIS A 10 5.63 10.35 -9.99
N LEU A 11 6.44 9.70 -10.84
CA LEU A 11 6.19 8.35 -11.34
C LEU A 11 6.76 7.27 -10.40
N ASP A 12 7.91 7.52 -9.78
CA ASP A 12 8.56 6.60 -8.85
C ASP A 12 9.18 7.36 -7.67
N LYS A 13 8.69 7.04 -6.46
CA LYS A 13 9.14 7.66 -5.21
C LYS A 13 10.38 6.98 -4.59
N SER A 14 10.96 5.99 -5.24
CA SER A 14 12.18 5.30 -4.78
C SER A 14 13.30 6.25 -4.35
N PRO A 15 13.61 7.36 -5.07
CA PRO A 15 14.63 8.31 -4.62
C PRO A 15 14.27 9.02 -3.31
N ILE A 16 12.98 9.28 -3.06
CA ILE A 16 12.51 9.90 -1.81
C ILE A 16 12.67 8.89 -0.66
N LEU A 17 12.28 7.64 -0.88
CA LEU A 17 12.39 6.58 0.11
C LEU A 17 13.85 6.34 0.50
N GLU A 18 14.74 6.22 -0.48
CA GLU A 18 16.17 6.00 -0.25
C GLU A 18 16.85 7.22 0.42
N ASP A 19 16.47 8.46 0.05
CA ASP A 19 16.97 9.66 0.71
C ASP A 19 16.47 9.79 2.16
N LEU A 20 15.20 9.46 2.42
CA LEU A 20 14.65 9.42 3.78
C LEU A 20 15.45 8.44 4.65
N VAL A 21 15.62 7.20 4.19
CA VAL A 21 16.35 6.17 4.94
C VAL A 21 17.82 6.54 5.11
N GLY A 22 18.47 7.01 4.04
CA GLY A 22 19.87 7.42 4.07
C GLY A 22 20.14 8.63 4.97
N SER A 23 19.25 9.62 4.98
CA SER A 23 19.47 10.88 5.70
C SER A 23 18.94 10.90 7.13
N LYS A 24 17.91 10.10 7.44
CA LYS A 24 17.24 10.09 8.76
C LYS A 24 17.42 8.81 9.56
N LEU A 25 17.62 7.68 8.88
CA LEU A 25 17.62 6.34 9.49
C LEU A 25 18.96 5.62 9.34
N GLY A 26 20.04 6.37 9.06
CA GLY A 26 21.39 5.80 8.96
C GLY A 26 21.59 4.82 7.80
N GLY A 27 20.69 4.81 6.82
CA GLY A 27 20.70 3.84 5.73
C GLY A 27 20.07 2.49 6.09
N ASP A 28 19.45 2.36 7.27
CA ASP A 28 18.84 1.11 7.73
C ASP A 28 17.32 1.10 7.44
N PHE A 29 16.90 0.18 6.57
CA PHE A 29 15.49 -0.01 6.25
C PHE A 29 14.72 -0.71 7.37
N ASP A 30 15.39 -1.41 8.28
CA ASP A 30 14.74 -2.03 9.44
C ASP A 30 14.23 -0.97 10.43
N GLU A 31 14.91 0.18 10.53
CA GLU A 31 14.42 1.32 11.32
C GLU A 31 13.08 1.84 10.76
N LEU A 32 12.95 1.97 9.43
CA LEU A 32 11.68 2.40 8.81
C LEU A 32 10.57 1.35 9.00
N LEU A 33 10.93 0.06 8.94
CA LEU A 33 9.97 -1.02 9.23
C LEU A 33 9.51 -0.98 10.69
N GLY A 34 10.42 -0.65 11.61
CA GLY A 34 10.12 -0.39 13.03
C GLY A 34 9.20 0.81 13.22
N GLU A 35 9.45 1.93 12.53
CA GLU A 35 8.57 3.10 12.53
C GLU A 35 7.17 2.76 12.04
N LEU A 36 7.04 1.99 10.95
CA LEU A 36 5.75 1.50 10.45
C LEU A 36 4.99 0.69 11.50
N GLN A 37 5.67 -0.25 12.18
CA GLN A 37 5.07 -1.06 13.23
C GLN A 37 4.64 -0.22 14.43
N PHE A 38 5.50 0.70 14.87
CA PHE A 38 5.24 1.57 16.00
C PHE A 38 4.09 2.54 15.74
N ALA A 39 4.03 3.12 14.54
CA ALA A 39 2.94 4.00 14.10
C ALA A 39 1.59 3.29 14.17
N PHE A 40 1.52 2.03 13.72
CA PHE A 40 0.33 1.19 13.81
C PHE A 40 -0.08 0.91 15.26
N VAL A 41 0.87 0.61 16.16
CA VAL A 41 0.57 0.42 17.59
C VAL A 41 0.02 1.71 18.20
N CYS A 42 0.61 2.86 17.91
CA CYS A 42 0.12 4.15 18.38
C CYS A 42 -1.29 4.45 17.84
N PHE A 43 -1.54 4.11 16.58
CA PHE A 43 -2.87 4.22 15.98
C PHE A 43 -3.88 3.33 16.73
N LEU A 44 -3.61 2.03 16.85
CA LEU A 44 -4.60 1.07 17.35
C LEU A 44 -4.80 1.15 18.86
N MET A 45 -3.72 1.26 19.64
CA MET A 45 -3.78 1.22 21.11
C MET A 45 -4.06 2.57 21.74
N CYS A 46 -3.60 3.66 21.12
CA CYS A 46 -3.74 5.01 21.66
C CYS A 46 -4.77 5.86 20.90
N GLN A 47 -5.45 5.29 19.88
CA GLN A 47 -6.37 6.02 18.99
C GLN A 47 -5.72 7.28 18.40
N SER A 48 -4.41 7.23 18.14
CA SER A 48 -3.65 8.39 17.68
C SER A 48 -3.87 8.62 16.19
N LEU A 49 -4.54 9.73 15.85
CA LEU A 49 -4.66 10.17 14.46
C LEU A 49 -3.29 10.41 13.82
N ALA A 50 -2.33 10.96 14.57
CA ALA A 50 -0.96 11.15 14.09
C ALA A 50 -0.28 9.79 13.79
N GLY A 51 -0.52 8.77 14.61
CA GLY A 51 -0.06 7.41 14.36
C GLY A 51 -0.64 6.82 13.08
N PHE A 52 -1.94 7.03 12.85
CA PHE A 52 -2.60 6.60 11.61
C PHE A 52 -2.02 7.28 10.38
N LEU A 53 -1.90 8.62 10.41
CA LEU A 53 -1.38 9.40 9.30
C LEU A 53 0.07 8.99 8.96
N HIS A 54 0.91 8.79 9.97
CA HIS A 54 2.28 8.37 9.75
C HIS A 54 2.37 6.95 9.18
N TRP A 55 1.58 6.01 9.71
CA TRP A 55 1.47 4.65 9.17
C TRP A 55 1.03 4.66 7.69
N ARG A 56 0.00 5.46 7.37
CA ARG A 56 -0.46 5.69 6.00
C ARG A 56 0.64 6.23 5.10
N ASP A 57 1.32 7.29 5.54
CA ASP A 57 2.31 7.99 4.72
C ASP A 57 3.52 7.10 4.40
N ILE A 58 3.94 6.26 5.35
CA ILE A 58 4.99 5.24 5.11
C ILE A 58 4.50 4.24 4.05
N LEU A 59 3.31 3.66 4.22
CA LEU A 59 2.79 2.67 3.26
C LEU A 59 2.62 3.26 1.86
N THR A 60 2.09 4.48 1.75
CA THR A 60 1.96 5.18 0.47
C THR A 60 3.33 5.43 -0.16
N LEU A 61 4.34 5.84 0.62
CA LEU A 61 5.69 6.04 0.10
C LEU A 61 6.28 4.72 -0.44
N VAL A 62 6.14 3.63 0.31
CA VAL A 62 6.67 2.31 -0.08
C VAL A 62 5.98 1.80 -1.36
N PHE A 63 4.65 1.81 -1.41
CA PHE A 63 3.92 1.28 -2.58
C PHE A 63 4.05 2.12 -3.84
N GLN A 64 4.45 3.40 -3.71
CA GLN A 64 4.76 4.27 -4.85
C GLN A 64 6.26 4.29 -5.20
N SER A 65 7.08 3.46 -4.55
CA SER A 65 8.51 3.33 -4.81
C SER A 65 8.80 2.03 -5.55
N GLU A 66 8.28 1.88 -6.77
CA GLU A 66 8.29 0.61 -7.51
C GLU A 66 9.69 0.02 -7.66
N ARG A 67 10.68 0.80 -8.13
CA ARG A 67 12.06 0.34 -8.29
C ARG A 67 12.67 -0.14 -6.98
N ALA A 68 12.51 0.64 -5.90
CA ALA A 68 12.97 0.23 -4.59
C ALA A 68 12.23 -1.02 -4.12
N ALA A 69 10.92 -1.08 -4.35
CA ALA A 69 10.11 -2.12 -3.80
C ALA A 69 10.34 -3.47 -4.47
N LEU A 70 10.53 -3.48 -5.80
CA LEU A 70 10.61 -4.69 -6.62
C LEU A 70 12.05 -5.09 -6.98
N GLU A 71 13.00 -4.15 -6.98
CA GLU A 71 14.37 -4.42 -7.45
C GLU A 71 15.44 -4.23 -6.37
N THR A 72 15.51 -3.07 -5.71
CA THR A 72 16.68 -2.72 -4.90
C THR A 72 16.54 -2.96 -3.40
N GLN A 73 15.32 -3.01 -2.87
CA GLN A 73 15.01 -3.16 -1.44
C GLN A 73 13.95 -4.24 -1.20
N VAL A 74 14.04 -5.35 -1.92
CA VAL A 74 13.02 -6.42 -1.91
C VAL A 74 12.80 -7.03 -0.52
N ASP A 75 13.86 -7.21 0.26
CA ASP A 75 13.74 -7.77 1.62
C ASP A 75 12.92 -6.84 2.54
N PHE A 76 13.11 -5.54 2.42
CA PHE A 76 12.32 -4.54 3.14
C PHE A 76 10.85 -4.59 2.69
N SER A 77 10.58 -4.61 1.38
CA SER A 77 9.22 -4.72 0.85
C SER A 77 8.51 -5.98 1.31
N LEU A 78 9.23 -7.10 1.33
CA LEU A 78 8.73 -8.37 1.85
C LEU A 78 8.38 -8.25 3.34
N GLY A 79 9.21 -7.57 4.11
CA GLY A 79 8.93 -7.19 5.50
C GLY A 79 7.65 -6.37 5.63
N VAL A 80 7.51 -5.29 4.84
CA VAL A 80 6.33 -4.42 4.83
C VAL A 80 5.05 -5.20 4.50
N LEU A 81 5.05 -6.05 3.47
CA LEU A 81 3.88 -6.85 3.11
C LEU A 81 3.46 -7.81 4.23
N ARG A 82 4.42 -8.47 4.87
CA ARG A 82 4.15 -9.40 6.00
C ARG A 82 3.63 -8.66 7.24
N VAL A 83 4.21 -7.50 7.54
CA VAL A 83 3.79 -6.63 8.64
C VAL A 83 2.38 -6.12 8.37
N LEU A 84 2.13 -5.53 7.21
CA LEU A 84 0.83 -4.99 6.83
C LEU A 84 -0.25 -6.07 6.89
N ARG A 85 0.00 -7.25 6.31
CA ARG A 85 -0.93 -8.39 6.38
C ARG A 85 -1.26 -8.75 7.83
N SER A 86 -0.26 -8.81 8.70
CA SER A 86 -0.46 -9.16 10.13
C SER A 86 -1.23 -8.07 10.88
N GLN A 87 -0.91 -6.80 10.62
CA GLN A 87 -1.58 -5.64 11.20
C GLN A 87 -3.06 -5.59 10.80
N LEU A 88 -3.36 -5.77 9.52
CA LEU A 88 -4.73 -5.78 9.02
C LEU A 88 -5.52 -6.98 9.56
N ASP A 89 -4.93 -8.17 9.59
CA ASP A 89 -5.61 -9.35 10.15
C ASP A 89 -5.90 -9.17 11.65
N LEU A 90 -4.99 -8.52 12.40
CA LEU A 90 -5.23 -8.16 13.80
C LEU A 90 -6.37 -7.14 13.94
N ALA A 91 -6.29 -6.02 13.21
CA ALA A 91 -7.27 -4.94 13.28
C ALA A 91 -8.68 -5.44 12.91
N LEU A 92 -8.79 -6.24 11.84
CA LEU A 92 -10.07 -6.74 11.33
C LEU A 92 -10.65 -7.90 12.15
N ARG A 93 -9.85 -8.55 13.01
CA ARG A 93 -10.31 -9.55 13.98
C ARG A 93 -10.75 -8.94 15.31
N ALA A 94 -10.26 -7.76 15.66
CA ALA A 94 -10.56 -7.10 16.91
C ALA A 94 -12.03 -6.64 16.92
N GLN A 95 -12.95 -7.55 17.25
CA GLN A 95 -14.36 -7.24 17.38
C GLN A 95 -14.67 -6.72 18.79
N GLY A 96 -15.22 -5.52 18.86
CA GLY A 96 -15.75 -4.91 20.08
C GLY A 96 -14.82 -3.86 20.71
N GLY A 97 -15.40 -2.71 21.07
CA GLY A 97 -14.71 -1.54 21.66
C GLY A 97 -14.53 -0.39 20.67
N ASP A 98 -14.18 0.80 21.17
CA ASP A 98 -14.08 2.03 20.37
C ASP A 98 -13.04 1.94 19.23
N ALA A 99 -11.99 1.12 19.40
CA ALA A 99 -11.01 0.84 18.35
C ALA A 99 -11.61 0.08 17.15
N SER A 100 -12.62 -0.78 17.37
CA SER A 100 -13.31 -1.51 16.29
C SER A 100 -14.10 -0.56 15.40
N ALA A 101 -14.75 0.46 15.98
CA ALA A 101 -15.51 1.46 15.21
C ALA A 101 -14.58 2.30 14.34
N LEU A 102 -13.45 2.76 14.89
CA LEU A 102 -12.44 3.52 14.13
C LEU A 102 -11.84 2.71 12.97
N VAL A 103 -11.56 1.42 13.22
CA VAL A 103 -11.08 0.48 12.19
C VAL A 103 -12.15 0.27 11.12
N ASP A 104 -13.41 0.04 11.50
CA ASP A 104 -14.49 -0.12 10.53
C ASP A 104 -14.68 1.14 9.68
N ASP A 105 -14.66 2.35 10.29
CA ASP A 105 -14.78 3.62 9.57
C ASP A 105 -13.64 3.83 8.57
N ILE A 106 -12.41 3.48 8.95
CA ILE A 106 -11.22 3.67 8.10
C ILE A 106 -11.18 2.63 6.97
N PHE A 107 -11.37 1.34 7.30
CA PHE A 107 -11.15 0.25 6.34
C PHE A 107 -12.38 -0.11 5.51
N ARG A 108 -13.59 0.28 5.92
CA ARG A 108 -14.85 0.06 5.18
C ARG A 108 -15.41 1.31 4.53
N GLY A 109 -14.73 2.46 4.68
CA GLY A 109 -15.05 3.67 3.94
C GLY A 109 -14.86 3.49 2.43
N GLU A 110 -15.61 4.26 1.64
CA GLU A 110 -15.61 4.17 0.17
C GLU A 110 -14.26 4.56 -0.45
N ASP A 111 -13.53 5.50 0.17
CA ASP A 111 -12.22 5.99 -0.31
C ASP A 111 -11.10 5.62 0.67
N HIS A 112 -10.67 4.36 0.62
CA HIS A 112 -9.59 3.84 1.44
C HIS A 112 -8.25 3.86 0.69
N PHE A 113 -7.29 4.65 1.16
CA PHE A 113 -6.00 4.88 0.48
C PHE A 113 -5.25 3.58 0.09
N LEU A 114 -5.32 2.52 0.91
CA LEU A 114 -4.65 1.26 0.57
C LEU A 114 -5.27 0.59 -0.65
N LYS A 115 -6.55 0.82 -0.95
CA LYS A 115 -7.17 0.25 -2.16
C LYS A 115 -6.42 0.73 -3.40
N ARG A 116 -6.24 2.05 -3.55
CA ARG A 116 -5.51 2.65 -4.69
C ARG A 116 -4.05 2.23 -4.68
N SER A 117 -3.33 2.44 -3.56
CA SER A 117 -1.90 2.14 -3.50
C SER A 117 -1.58 0.65 -3.71
N LEU A 118 -2.41 -0.27 -3.18
CA LEU A 118 -2.20 -1.70 -3.40
C LEU A 118 -2.66 -2.16 -4.79
N LYS A 119 -3.67 -1.52 -5.41
CA LYS A 119 -4.05 -1.80 -6.81
C LYS A 119 -2.86 -1.58 -7.73
N GLU A 120 -2.25 -0.40 -7.65
CA GLU A 120 -1.05 -0.02 -8.41
C GLU A 120 0.11 -0.96 -8.12
N PHE A 121 0.38 -1.25 -6.84
CA PHE A 121 1.47 -2.15 -6.45
C PHE A 121 1.27 -3.59 -6.95
N PHE A 122 0.06 -4.16 -6.84
CA PHE A 122 -0.22 -5.50 -7.35
C PHE A 122 -0.14 -5.59 -8.87
N LEU A 123 -0.50 -4.51 -9.57
CA LEU A 123 -0.30 -4.42 -11.02
C LEU A 123 1.19 -4.41 -11.35
N ALA A 124 1.99 -3.57 -10.68
CA ALA A 124 3.44 -3.51 -10.88
C ALA A 124 4.12 -4.86 -10.62
N VAL A 125 3.71 -5.59 -9.58
CA VAL A 125 4.21 -6.96 -9.32
C VAL A 125 3.87 -7.93 -10.45
N GLN A 126 2.70 -7.80 -11.09
CA GLN A 126 2.29 -8.66 -12.21
C GLN A 126 2.97 -8.30 -13.53
N GLU A 127 3.25 -7.01 -13.75
CA GLU A 127 3.84 -6.50 -14.99
C GLU A 127 5.37 -6.59 -15.01
N ALA A 128 6.02 -6.69 -13.85
CA ALA A 128 7.46 -6.79 -13.74
C ALA A 128 8.01 -8.08 -14.39
N ASP A 129 9.06 -7.93 -15.22
CA ASP A 129 9.69 -9.04 -15.95
C ASP A 129 10.24 -10.14 -15.01
N ALA A 130 10.68 -9.75 -13.81
CA ALA A 130 11.21 -10.65 -12.81
C ALA A 130 10.94 -10.11 -11.41
N VAL A 131 10.17 -10.85 -10.60
CA VAL A 131 9.95 -10.57 -9.18
C VAL A 131 10.39 -11.78 -8.37
N PRO A 132 11.05 -11.59 -7.21
CA PRO A 132 11.36 -12.71 -6.33
C PRO A 132 10.08 -13.42 -5.86
N LEU A 133 10.03 -14.75 -6.00
CA LEU A 133 8.86 -15.58 -5.66
C LEU A 133 8.29 -15.28 -4.27
N ALA A 134 9.16 -15.04 -3.27
CA ALA A 134 8.72 -14.72 -1.91
C ALA A 134 7.91 -13.42 -1.82
N LEU A 135 8.23 -12.43 -2.68
CA LEU A 135 7.50 -11.16 -2.75
C LEU A 135 6.14 -11.35 -3.42
N GLU A 136 6.08 -12.12 -4.52
CA GLU A 136 4.83 -12.50 -5.18
C GLU A 136 3.90 -13.24 -4.21
N GLU A 137 4.41 -14.26 -3.52
CA GLU A 137 3.66 -15.02 -2.51
C GLU A 137 3.15 -14.12 -1.37
N ALA A 138 3.96 -13.15 -0.93
CA ALA A 138 3.55 -12.21 0.11
C ALA A 138 2.46 -11.24 -0.39
N ALA A 139 2.58 -10.75 -1.63
CA ALA A 139 1.59 -9.89 -2.26
C ALA A 139 0.25 -10.61 -2.43
N GLU A 140 0.26 -11.85 -2.95
CA GLU A 140 -0.94 -12.68 -3.08
C GLU A 140 -1.54 -13.04 -1.71
N SER A 141 -0.71 -13.30 -0.71
CA SER A 141 -1.18 -13.56 0.66
C SER A 141 -1.88 -12.35 1.28
N LEU A 142 -1.37 -11.14 1.03
CA LEU A 142 -2.01 -9.88 1.44
C LEU A 142 -3.32 -9.64 0.66
N LYS A 143 -3.29 -9.79 -0.66
CA LYS A 143 -4.48 -9.67 -1.54
C LYS A 143 -5.60 -10.61 -1.10
N GLY A 144 -5.27 -11.88 -0.83
CA GLY A 144 -6.23 -12.87 -0.34
C GLY A 144 -6.79 -12.56 1.06
N LEU A 145 -6.05 -11.86 1.93
CA LEU A 145 -6.61 -11.34 3.18
C LEU A 145 -7.65 -10.25 2.90
N LEU A 146 -7.31 -9.28 2.04
CA LEU A 146 -8.16 -8.14 1.69
C LEU A 146 -9.46 -8.60 1.00
N GLN A 147 -9.37 -9.55 0.07
CA GLN A 147 -10.55 -10.18 -0.54
C GLN A 147 -11.45 -10.83 0.52
N ARG A 148 -10.90 -11.63 1.43
CA ARG A 148 -11.69 -12.37 2.43
C ARG A 148 -12.29 -11.52 3.53
N ARG A 149 -11.66 -10.39 3.90
CA ARG A 149 -12.08 -9.57 5.05
C ARG A 149 -12.83 -8.30 4.63
N LEU A 150 -12.45 -7.73 3.49
CA LEU A 150 -12.95 -6.44 3.02
C LEU A 150 -13.69 -6.54 1.67
N GLY A 151 -13.63 -7.68 0.96
CA GLY A 151 -14.22 -7.80 -0.37
C GLY A 151 -13.51 -6.99 -1.46
N LEU A 152 -12.27 -6.55 -1.21
CA LEU A 152 -11.46 -5.80 -2.17
C LEU A 152 -10.76 -6.74 -3.16
N PHE A 153 -10.49 -6.26 -4.38
CA PHE A 153 -9.73 -7.00 -5.42
C PHE A 153 -10.34 -8.35 -5.82
N LEU A 154 -11.68 -8.50 -5.76
CA LEU A 154 -12.36 -9.73 -6.18
C LEU A 154 -12.16 -9.99 -7.68
N PRO A 155 -12.03 -11.26 -8.12
CA PRO A 155 -12.01 -11.60 -9.53
C PRO A 155 -13.30 -11.15 -10.23
N ALA A 156 -13.17 -10.66 -11.46
CA ALA A 156 -14.29 -10.22 -12.28
C ALA A 156 -15.06 -11.41 -12.87
N ASP A 157 -15.75 -12.19 -12.05
CA ASP A 157 -16.54 -13.35 -12.50
C ASP A 157 -18.03 -13.21 -12.12
N GLY A 158 -18.86 -12.82 -13.11
CA GLY A 158 -20.30 -13.08 -13.16
C GLY A 158 -21.25 -11.94 -12.75
N GLU A 159 -21.90 -11.34 -13.77
CA GLU A 159 -23.12 -10.50 -13.68
C GLU A 159 -23.21 -9.51 -12.51
N GLY A 160 -22.65 -8.32 -12.72
CA GLY A 160 -22.74 -7.21 -11.76
C GLY A 160 -21.38 -6.66 -11.36
N GLY A 161 -20.41 -6.68 -12.28
CA GLY A 161 -19.12 -6.02 -12.08
C GLY A 161 -19.36 -4.57 -11.72
N GLY A 162 -19.09 -4.23 -10.45
CA GLY A 162 -18.80 -2.86 -10.09
C GLY A 162 -17.62 -2.46 -10.95
N SER A 163 -17.90 -1.65 -11.97
CA SER A 163 -16.93 -0.74 -12.55
C SER A 163 -16.18 -0.12 -11.38
N ASP A 164 -14.89 -0.38 -11.29
CA ASP A 164 -14.01 0.46 -10.48
C ASP A 164 -14.05 1.80 -11.23
N ASP A 165 -15.05 2.64 -10.91
CA ASP A 165 -15.51 3.85 -11.63
C ASP A 165 -14.41 4.92 -11.85
N ASP A 166 -13.17 4.64 -11.44
CA ASP A 166 -12.00 5.48 -11.63
C ASP A 166 -11.27 5.22 -12.98
N ASP A 167 -11.52 4.09 -13.67
CA ASP A 167 -10.84 3.80 -14.96
C ASP A 167 -11.36 4.66 -16.14
N ASP A 168 -12.55 5.27 -16.01
CA ASP A 168 -13.13 6.15 -17.03
C ASP A 168 -12.56 7.58 -16.99
N GLU A 169 -11.88 7.98 -15.91
CA GLU A 169 -11.32 9.34 -15.77
C GLU A 169 -10.12 9.59 -16.73
N TYR A 170 -9.42 8.53 -17.12
CA TYR A 170 -8.23 8.58 -17.99
C TYR A 170 -8.47 8.03 -19.40
N ALA A 171 -9.70 7.67 -19.76
CA ALA A 171 -10.03 7.19 -21.09
C ALA A 171 -9.82 8.30 -22.15
N PRO A 172 -9.14 8.03 -23.27
CA PRO A 172 -8.93 9.03 -24.31
C PRO A 172 -10.27 9.44 -24.93
N VAL A 173 -10.49 10.76 -25.08
CA VAL A 173 -11.68 11.29 -25.74
C VAL A 173 -11.69 10.85 -27.20
N VAL A 174 -12.56 9.91 -27.54
CA VAL A 174 -12.76 9.45 -28.93
C VAL A 174 -13.53 10.52 -29.71
N VAL A 175 -12.82 11.22 -30.60
CA VAL A 175 -13.44 12.15 -31.56
C VAL A 175 -13.80 11.35 -32.80
N GLN A 176 -15.10 11.18 -33.08
CA GLN A 176 -15.54 10.58 -34.34
C GLN A 176 -15.18 11.55 -35.49
N LEU A 177 -14.35 11.08 -36.42
CA LEU A 177 -13.99 11.77 -37.67
C LEU A 177 -15.00 11.45 -38.79
#